data_AF-A0A969NGU3-F1
#
_entry.id   AF-A0A969NGU3-F1
#
_cell.length_a   1.000
_cell.length_b   1.000
_cell.length_c   1.000
_cell.angle_alpha   90.00
_cell.angle_beta   90.00
_cell.angle_gamma   90.00
#
_symmetry.space_group_name_H-M   'P 1'
#
loop_
_entity.id
_entity.type
_entity.pdbx_description
1 polymer ?
#
loop_
_entity_poly.entity_id
_entity_poly.type
_entity_poly.pdbx_seq_one_letter_code
_entity_poly.pdbx_strand_id
1 'polypeptide(L)' 'MKRILLFMVLIIFSLDLKAQFSPGTSGNTYYNLGNVGIGTTNPTNKLEVKDGSIYLHGPETGMVD' A
#
# COMPACT_ATOMS: atom_id res chain seq x y z
N MET A 1 12.94 28.64 -34.69
CA MET A 1 11.60 28.09 -34.99
C MET A 1 11.53 26.58 -34.75
N LYS A 2 12.44 25.77 -35.30
CA LYS A 2 12.49 24.30 -35.07
C LYS A 2 12.69 23.84 -33.61
N ARG A 3 13.40 24.62 -32.78
CA ARG A 3 13.63 24.28 -31.37
C ARG A 3 12.36 24.43 -30.51
N ILE A 4 11.56 25.48 -30.74
CA ILE A 4 10.24 25.65 -30.12
C ILE A 4 9.29 24.52 -30.56
N LEU A 5 9.31 24.17 -31.85
CA LEU A 5 8.49 23.09 -32.39
C LEU A 5 8.85 21.73 -31.77
N LEU A 6 10.14 21.47 -31.55
CA LEU A 6 10.63 20.25 -30.90
C LEU A 6 10.12 20.11 -29.45
N PHE A 7 10.11 21.19 -28.67
CA PHE A 7 9.60 21.18 -27.30
C PHE A 7 8.07 21.00 -27.22
N MET A 8 7.32 21.57 -28.17
CA MET A 8 5.86 21.35 -28.23
C MET A 8 5.51 19.90 -28.57
N VAL A 9 6.25 19.27 -29.49
CA VAL A 9 6.07 17.85 -29.80
C VAL A 9 6.45 16.98 -28.59
N LEU A 10 7.51 17.34 -27.86
CA LEU A 10 7.95 16.61 -26.67
C LEU A 10 6.91 16.68 -25.53
N ILE A 11 6.25 17.83 -25.30
CA ILE A 11 5.21 17.99 -24.26
C ILE A 11 3.93 17.20 -24.61
N ILE A 12 3.57 17.13 -25.89
CA ILE A 12 2.40 16.36 -26.35
C ILE A 12 2.68 14.85 -26.31
N PHE A 13 3.96 14.43 -26.36
CA PHE A 13 4.39 13.02 -26.33
C PHE A 13 4.85 12.52 -24.95
N SER A 14 4.95 13.37 -23.92
CA SER A 14 5.63 13.01 -22.66
C SER A 14 4.68 12.80 -21.47
N LEU A 15 4.87 11.63 -20.88
CA LEU A 15 4.69 11.24 -19.47
C LEU A 15 3.25 11.16 -18.95
N ASP A 16 2.66 9.96 -19.06
CA ASP A 16 1.69 9.51 -18.06
C ASP A 16 2.44 9.28 -16.73
N LEU A 17 2.44 10.26 -15.82
CA LEU A 17 2.91 10.05 -14.46
C LEU A 17 1.82 9.37 -13.64
N LYS A 18 1.74 8.04 -13.70
CA LYS A 18 0.89 7.27 -12.77
C LYS A 18 1.64 7.02 -11.46
N ALA A 19 1.45 7.91 -10.49
CA ALA A 19 1.61 7.51 -9.09
C ALA A 19 0.34 6.77 -8.65
N GLN A 20 0.07 5.61 -9.25
CA GLN A 20 -1.07 4.79 -8.88
C GLN A 20 -0.52 3.53 -8.24
N PHE A 21 -0.73 3.40 -6.93
CA PHE A 21 -0.65 2.10 -6.27
C PHE A 21 -1.62 1.19 -7.03
N SER A 22 -1.08 0.28 -7.82
CA SER A 22 -1.83 -0.66 -8.63
C SER A 22 -1.89 -1.96 -7.82
N PRO A 23 -2.92 -2.17 -6.98
CA PRO A 23 -3.16 -3.47 -6.41
C PRO A 23 -3.60 -4.36 -7.57
N GLY A 24 -2.66 -5.11 -8.13
CA GLY A 24 -2.93 -6.06 -9.21
C GLY A 24 -4.13 -6.94 -8.86
N THR A 25 -4.99 -7.14 -9.85
CA THR A 25 -6.24 -7.91 -9.87
C THR A 25 -6.28 -9.15 -8.97
N SER A 26 -6.75 -8.98 -7.74
CA SER A 26 -7.11 -10.01 -6.73
C SER A 26 -6.06 -10.26 -5.64
N GLY A 27 -6.38 -9.82 -4.42
CA GLY A 27 -5.90 -10.47 -3.20
C GLY A 27 -4.67 -9.81 -2.56
N ASN A 28 -4.96 -8.86 -1.68
CA ASN A 28 -4.10 -8.32 -0.62
C ASN A 28 -2.75 -7.74 -1.04
N THR A 29 -2.70 -6.42 -1.13
CA THR A 29 -1.43 -5.70 -1.18
C THR A 29 -0.78 -5.71 0.20
N TYR A 30 0.10 -6.69 0.45
CA TYR A 30 0.94 -6.73 1.64
C TYR A 30 2.29 -6.08 1.33
N TYR A 31 2.51 -4.87 1.85
CA TYR A 31 3.85 -4.34 2.05
C TYR A 31 4.17 -4.35 3.54
N ASN A 32 5.16 -5.15 3.93
CA ASN A 32 6.34 -4.66 4.65
C ASN A 32 7.35 -5.80 4.81
N LEU A 33 8.62 -5.53 4.51
CA LEU A 33 9.76 -6.44 4.73
C LEU A 33 10.10 -6.61 6.23
N GLY A 34 9.16 -6.28 7.14
CA GLY A 34 9.39 -6.08 8.57
C GLY A 34 8.09 -6.03 9.38
N ASN A 35 8.18 -5.45 10.58
CA ASN A 35 7.08 -5.33 11.53
C ASN A 35 6.12 -4.19 11.14
N VAL A 36 4.82 -4.39 11.33
CA VAL A 36 3.76 -3.40 11.07
C VAL A 36 3.33 -2.76 12.38
N GLY A 37 3.48 -1.43 12.47
CA GLY A 37 3.04 -0.64 13.60
C GLY A 37 1.82 0.22 13.25
N ILE A 38 0.75 0.15 14.04
CA ILE A 38 -0.39 1.08 13.97
C ILE A 38 -0.38 1.92 15.24
N GLY A 39 -0.19 3.24 15.10
CA GLY A 39 -0.06 4.14 16.25
C GLY A 39 1.24 3.95 17.07
N THR A 40 2.16 3.09 16.61
CA THR A 40 3.46 2.84 17.26
C THR A 40 4.60 3.14 16.28
N THR A 41 5.68 3.73 16.81
CA THR A 41 6.96 3.92 16.10
C THR A 41 7.91 2.82 16.55
N ASN A 42 8.63 2.20 15.60
CA ASN A 42 9.57 1.10 15.87
C ASN A 42 8.91 -0.15 16.49
N PRO A 43 7.94 -0.78 15.80
CA PRO A 43 7.27 -1.98 16.30
C PRO A 43 8.27 -3.12 16.56
N THR A 44 8.16 -3.76 17.73
CA THR A 44 9.03 -4.89 18.12
C THR A 44 8.43 -6.25 17.77
N ASN A 45 7.11 -6.32 17.65
CA ASN A 45 6.36 -7.49 17.20
C ASN A 45 5.92 -7.35 15.74
N LYS A 46 5.62 -8.48 15.08
CA LYS A 46 5.17 -8.51 13.67
C LYS A 46 3.98 -7.59 13.39
N LEU A 47 3.07 -7.52 14.35
CA LEU A 47 2.00 -6.54 14.42
C LEU A 47 1.98 -5.95 15.83
N GLU A 48 2.03 -4.63 15.93
CA GLU A 48 1.92 -3.89 17.19
C GLU A 48 0.96 -2.71 16.98
N VAL A 49 -0.08 -2.64 17.81
CA VAL A 49 -1.12 -1.61 17.74
C VAL A 49 -1.19 -0.89 19.08
N LYS A 50 -1.01 0.44 19.06
CA LYS A 50 -1.13 1.29 20.24
C LYS A 50 -2.41 2.12 20.17
N ASP A 51 -3.09 2.25 21.31
CA ASP A 51 -4.28 3.11 21.50
C ASP A 51 -5.45 2.83 20.52
N GLY A 52 -5.57 1.58 20.03
CA GLY A 52 -6.60 1.15 19.07
C GLY A 52 -7.38 -0.09 19.52
N SER A 53 -8.50 -0.38 18.86
CA SER A 53 -9.27 -1.62 19.04
C SER A 53 -8.91 -2.64 17.96
N ILE A 54 -8.72 -3.90 18.35
CA ILE A 54 -8.48 -5.01 17.43
C ILE A 54 -9.71 -5.91 17.40
N TYR A 55 -10.28 -6.11 16.23
CA TYR A 55 -11.35 -7.07 16.02
C TYR A 55 -10.78 -8.29 15.29
N LEU A 56 -10.75 -9.44 15.99
CA LEU A 56 -10.26 -10.71 15.47
C LEU A 56 -11.44 -11.63 15.22
N HIS A 57 -11.66 -12.03 13.97
CA HIS A 57 -12.53 -13.17 13.69
C HIS A 57 -11.71 -14.45 13.85
N GLY A 58 -11.95 -15.20 14.92
CA GLY A 58 -11.50 -16.58 15.03
C GLY A 58 -12.39 -17.52 14.20
N PRO A 59 -11.92 -18.71 13.82
CA PRO A 59 -12.83 -19.75 13.36
C PRO A 59 -13.84 -20.02 14.47
N GLU A 60 -15.12 -20.10 14.11
CA GLU A 60 -16.21 -20.53 15.01
C GLU A 60 -16.09 -22.03 15.31
N THR A 61 -14.95 -22.50 15.79
CA THR A 61 -14.87 -23.79 16.44
C THR A 61 -15.40 -23.60 17.84
N GLY A 62 -16.73 -23.70 17.97
CA GLY A 62 -17.31 -24.13 19.23
C GLY A 62 -16.60 -25.41 19.64
N MET A 63 -15.72 -25.30 20.62
CA MET A 63 -15.18 -26.47 21.31
C MET A 63 -16.38 -27.05 22.08
N VAL A 64 -17.11 -27.93 21.41
CA VAL A 64 -17.96 -28.90 22.07
C VAL A 64 -17.05 -30.08 22.39
N ASP A 65 -16.90 -30.28 23.70
CA ASP A 65 -16.13 -31.30 24.45
C ASP A 65 -14.64 -31.01 24.71
#